data_AF-A0A1Y2FBI0-F1
#
_entry.id   AF-A0A1Y2FBI0-F1
#
_cell.length_a   1.000
_cell.length_b   1.000
_cell.length_c   1.000
_cell.angle_alpha   90.00
_cell.angle_beta   90.00
_cell.angle_gamma   90.00
#
_symmetry.space_group_name_H-M   'P 1'
#
loop_
_entity.id
_entity.type
_entity.pdbx_description
1 polymer ?
#
loop_
_entity_poly.entity_id
_entity_poly.type
_entity_poly.pdbx_seq_one_letter_code
_entity_poly.pdbx_strand_id
1 'polypeptide(L)'
;MDRSLLSKVTPQQRNIAIAVVVFLLVVHLLSPSPSPSSFFAAPTRHRSTAAADYWATELETDASVQDFLAQLYSERQSRRNDSVAAAFARGARRNDRSLGSKTPVTLYWPDPPYFWEKYYGAGKGERIDVKGCKVECSLVSGHGNDLAQKDAHVLLNYNVFRATIDGLPEKGPRTLEPWQKSAIYSMEPNTFAVWHQERLKLFDIVASFSQYADIRFETYDRILCPKGAPTTKDCIGLAQIDDEATAKKWFGESQNASPFFDAELAKKAPLPTEDGPRLATFISNCAGGTSRNRLIMDLVKEGIVFDHYGKCKEDVFGGVPQNYSQIVTPLISEGGASGFKETILALYDFVLVAENTVLSDYISEKVTQGLLAGGIPIILGAPNLGLEIQPSLAGLPSSSGIRTYPMFLDATRFTPAELAAELRSLHASHERRREFHSWMQALPSKELPIVQYAQRTMEHDFTTKEMMEPLCRLCEHYHEHYDWVGEAPRTFPALSEASAE
;
A
#
# COMPACT_ATOMS: atom_id res chain seq x y z
N MET A 1 53.69 25.31 12.27
CA MET A 1 53.25 26.50 13.00
C MET A 1 54.43 27.06 13.77
N ASP A 2 54.72 28.33 13.50
CA ASP A 2 55.95 29.05 13.86
C ASP A 2 56.03 29.32 15.38
N ARG A 3 57.16 28.96 16.01
CA ARG A 3 57.38 29.11 17.48
C ARG A 3 57.69 30.55 17.90
N SER A 4 57.68 31.51 16.97
CA SER A 4 58.03 32.92 17.22
C SER A 4 56.89 33.78 17.81
N LEU A 5 55.66 33.26 17.91
CA LEU A 5 54.48 34.03 18.37
C LEU A 5 54.19 33.97 19.88
N LEU A 6 54.85 33.08 20.64
CA LEU A 6 54.54 32.89 22.08
C LEU A 6 55.34 33.78 23.03
N SER A 7 56.26 34.61 22.54
CA SER A 7 57.11 35.49 23.38
C SER A 7 56.55 36.89 23.62
N LYS A 8 55.37 37.22 23.07
CA LYS A 8 54.76 38.57 23.18
C LYS A 8 53.44 38.61 23.98
N VAL A 9 53.14 37.59 24.78
CA VAL A 9 51.95 37.61 25.63
C VAL A 9 52.34 38.12 27.01
N THR A 10 51.81 39.30 27.40
CA THR A 10 52.08 39.86 28.72
C THR A 10 51.43 39.01 29.82
N PRO A 11 51.96 39.02 31.06
CA PRO A 11 51.34 38.29 32.19
C PRO A 11 49.86 38.61 32.37
N GLN A 12 49.46 39.85 32.07
CA GLN A 12 48.08 40.31 32.13
C GLN A 12 47.18 39.64 31.07
N GLN A 13 47.68 39.44 29.85
CA GLN A 13 46.96 38.73 28.79
C GLN A 13 46.82 37.23 29.08
N ARG A 14 47.83 36.62 29.74
CA ARG A 14 47.71 35.23 30.24
C ARG A 14 46.64 35.11 31.32
N ASN A 15 46.60 36.05 32.26
CA ASN A 15 45.62 36.01 33.35
C ASN A 15 44.19 36.24 32.83
N ILE A 16 44.00 37.09 31.82
CA ILE A 16 42.69 37.26 31.16
C ILE A 16 42.30 36.00 30.39
N ALA A 17 43.21 35.38 29.65
CA ALA A 17 42.93 34.13 28.93
C ALA A 17 42.56 32.99 29.90
N ILE A 18 43.27 32.88 31.03
CA ILE A 18 42.94 31.91 32.08
C ILE A 18 41.59 32.23 32.71
N ALA A 19 41.29 33.50 33.01
CA ALA A 19 40.00 33.90 33.56
C ALA A 19 38.84 33.62 32.60
N VAL A 20 39.03 33.82 31.28
CA VAL A 20 38.02 33.49 30.26
C VAL A 20 37.82 31.98 30.16
N VAL A 21 38.90 31.18 30.19
CA VAL A 21 38.79 29.71 30.17
C VAL A 21 38.11 29.20 31.43
N VAL A 22 38.44 29.73 32.61
CA VAL A 22 37.80 29.38 33.89
C VAL A 22 36.34 29.81 33.88
N PHE A 23 36.01 31.01 33.38
CA PHE A 23 34.63 31.48 33.26
C PHE A 23 33.82 30.60 32.30
N LEU A 24 34.37 30.23 31.15
CA LEU A 24 33.71 29.30 30.22
C LEU A 24 33.52 27.90 30.81
N LEU A 25 34.50 27.40 31.57
CA LEU A 25 34.38 26.14 32.33
C LEU A 25 33.31 26.21 33.42
N VAL A 26 33.25 27.31 34.17
CA VAL A 26 32.24 27.53 35.22
C VAL A 26 30.85 27.70 34.61
N VAL A 27 30.71 28.40 33.48
CA VAL A 27 29.45 28.48 32.73
C VAL A 27 29.04 27.12 32.18
N HIS A 28 29.97 26.28 31.72
CA HIS A 28 29.66 24.91 31.30
C HIS A 28 29.27 23.99 32.48
N LEU A 29 29.88 24.17 33.65
CA LEU A 29 29.62 23.37 34.84
C LEU A 29 28.37 23.82 35.61
N LEU A 30 27.97 25.09 35.47
CA LEU A 30 26.77 25.68 36.11
C LEU A 30 25.60 25.86 35.15
N SER A 31 25.78 25.61 33.85
CA SER A 31 24.65 25.47 32.94
C SER A 31 23.86 24.24 33.40
N PRO A 32 22.56 24.35 33.70
CA PRO A 32 21.75 23.19 33.99
C PRO A 32 21.89 22.27 32.78
N SER A 33 22.47 21.09 32.99
CA SER A 33 22.42 20.05 31.98
C SER A 33 20.96 19.93 31.56
N PRO A 34 20.61 19.96 30.26
CA PRO A 34 19.29 19.53 29.87
C PRO A 34 19.16 18.14 30.47
N SER A 35 18.25 18.01 31.45
CA SER A 35 17.87 16.73 31.98
C SER A 35 17.69 15.80 30.78
N PRO A 36 18.21 14.58 30.78
CA PRO A 36 17.79 13.62 29.79
C PRO A 36 16.30 13.46 30.03
N SER A 37 15.48 14.22 29.30
CA SER A 37 14.12 13.84 29.02
C SER A 37 14.30 12.46 28.42
N SER A 38 13.98 11.48 29.27
CA SER A 38 13.76 10.09 28.94
C SER A 38 13.59 9.94 27.43
N PHE A 39 14.63 9.44 26.77
CA PHE A 39 14.47 8.77 25.49
C PHE A 39 13.61 7.54 25.76
N PHE A 40 12.31 7.76 25.94
CA PHE A 40 11.33 6.72 25.74
C PHE A 40 11.35 6.50 24.24
N ALA A 41 12.26 5.65 23.77
CA ALA A 41 11.96 4.87 22.59
C ALA A 41 10.61 4.22 22.89
N ALA A 42 9.54 4.67 22.23
CA ALA A 42 8.27 3.96 22.30
C ALA A 42 8.60 2.51 21.93
N PRO A 43 8.46 1.54 22.85
CA PRO A 43 8.69 0.17 22.49
C PRO A 43 7.65 -0.11 21.41
N THR A 44 8.08 -0.54 20.23
CA THR A 44 7.19 -1.22 19.32
C THR A 44 6.63 -2.39 20.10
N ARG A 45 5.39 -2.24 20.61
CA ARG A 45 4.81 -3.21 21.53
C ARG A 45 4.87 -4.55 20.81
N HIS A 46 5.64 -5.50 21.35
CA HIS A 46 5.60 -6.87 20.86
C HIS A 46 4.16 -7.35 21.00
N ARG A 47 3.67 -8.06 19.97
CA ARG A 47 2.36 -8.69 20.01
C ARG A 47 2.30 -9.58 21.25
N SER A 48 1.33 -9.35 22.13
CA SER A 48 1.14 -10.19 23.31
C SER A 48 0.67 -11.59 22.89
N THR A 49 0.86 -12.60 23.73
CA THR A 49 0.33 -13.94 23.47
C THR A 49 -1.19 -13.91 23.28
N ALA A 50 -1.91 -13.13 24.10
CA ALA A 50 -3.36 -12.98 23.97
C ALA A 50 -3.77 -12.33 22.63
N ALA A 51 -3.01 -11.33 22.15
CA ALA A 51 -3.24 -10.76 20.83
C ALA A 51 -2.95 -11.77 19.72
N ALA A 52 -1.90 -12.58 19.86
CA ALA A 52 -1.60 -13.65 18.91
C ALA A 52 -2.75 -14.68 18.85
N ASP A 53 -3.31 -15.07 20.00
CA ASP A 53 -4.43 -16.01 20.08
C ASP A 53 -5.71 -15.42 19.46
N TYR A 54 -6.01 -14.16 19.71
CA TYR A 54 -7.20 -13.48 19.16
C TYR A 54 -7.15 -13.39 17.61
N TRP A 55 -5.95 -13.18 17.06
CA TRP A 55 -5.70 -13.06 15.61
C TRP A 55 -5.20 -14.35 14.96
N ALA A 56 -5.15 -15.48 15.69
CA ALA A 56 -4.51 -16.71 15.23
C ALA A 56 -5.06 -17.16 13.87
N THR A 57 -6.38 -17.19 13.70
CA THR A 57 -7.02 -17.62 12.45
C THR A 57 -6.60 -16.75 11.26
N GLU A 58 -6.61 -15.42 11.38
CA GLU A 58 -6.20 -14.53 10.31
C GLU A 58 -4.71 -14.65 9.97
N LEU A 59 -3.86 -14.76 10.99
CA LEU A 59 -2.41 -14.81 10.82
C LEU A 59 -1.91 -16.15 10.29
N GLU A 60 -2.51 -17.26 10.73
CA GLU A 60 -2.23 -18.60 10.17
C GLU A 60 -2.70 -18.70 8.72
N THR A 61 -3.86 -18.12 8.40
CA THR A 61 -4.36 -18.04 7.02
C THR A 61 -3.40 -17.23 6.14
N ASP A 62 -2.98 -16.05 6.61
CA ASP A 62 -2.00 -15.23 5.89
C ASP A 62 -0.68 -15.99 5.66
N ALA A 63 -0.09 -16.56 6.71
CA ALA A 63 1.15 -17.32 6.61
C ALA A 63 1.05 -18.47 5.59
N SER A 64 -0.03 -19.26 5.65
CA SER A 64 -0.28 -20.34 4.69
C SER A 64 -0.43 -19.83 3.25
N VAL A 65 -1.08 -18.69 3.05
CA VAL A 65 -1.23 -18.08 1.73
C VAL A 65 0.13 -17.57 1.22
N GLN A 66 0.93 -16.92 2.06
CA GLN A 66 2.25 -16.41 1.67
C GLN A 66 3.23 -17.54 1.32
N ASP A 67 3.29 -18.61 2.11
CA ASP A 67 4.14 -19.77 1.83
C ASP A 67 3.78 -20.40 0.48
N PHE A 68 2.48 -20.56 0.22
CA PHE A 68 2.00 -21.07 -1.06
C PHE A 68 2.37 -20.15 -2.23
N LEU A 69 2.15 -18.85 -2.09
CA LEU A 69 2.48 -17.87 -3.12
C LEU A 69 3.98 -17.84 -3.41
N ALA A 70 4.83 -17.97 -2.39
CA ALA A 70 6.27 -18.04 -2.54
C ALA A 70 6.72 -19.31 -3.30
N GLN A 71 6.17 -20.48 -2.92
CA GLN A 71 6.44 -21.74 -3.62
C GLN A 71 6.00 -21.66 -5.08
N LEU A 72 4.77 -21.19 -5.31
CA LEU A 72 4.21 -21.04 -6.65
C LEU A 72 5.02 -20.06 -7.50
N TYR A 73 5.47 -18.94 -6.92
CA TYR A 73 6.35 -18.00 -7.61
C TYR A 73 7.66 -18.67 -8.04
N SER A 74 8.35 -19.34 -7.11
CA SER A 74 9.61 -20.04 -7.38
C SER A 74 9.46 -21.09 -8.48
N GLU A 75 8.43 -21.92 -8.38
CA GLU A 75 8.12 -22.94 -9.37
C GLU A 75 7.86 -22.33 -10.76
N ARG A 76 7.06 -21.26 -10.83
CA ARG A 76 6.76 -20.58 -12.10
C ARG A 76 7.99 -19.93 -12.70
N GLN A 77 8.86 -19.31 -11.90
CA GLN A 77 10.14 -18.77 -12.40
C GLN A 77 11.03 -19.88 -12.96
N SER A 78 11.15 -21.02 -12.26
CA SER A 78 11.92 -22.17 -12.75
C SER A 78 11.37 -22.68 -14.08
N ARG A 79 10.07 -22.96 -14.14
CA ARG A 79 9.39 -23.46 -15.35
C ARG A 79 9.51 -22.51 -16.53
N ARG A 80 9.43 -21.20 -16.28
CA ARG A 80 9.62 -20.15 -17.29
C ARG A 80 11.06 -20.19 -17.82
N ASN A 81 12.06 -20.25 -16.95
CA ASN A 81 13.46 -20.31 -17.33
C ASN A 81 13.77 -21.55 -18.16
N ASP A 82 13.26 -22.72 -17.77
CA ASP A 82 13.43 -23.97 -18.50
C ASP A 82 12.77 -23.90 -19.89
N SER A 83 11.57 -23.34 -19.96
CA SER A 83 10.84 -23.15 -21.22
C SER A 83 11.57 -22.20 -22.16
N VAL A 84 12.08 -21.08 -21.64
CA VAL A 84 12.90 -20.10 -22.36
C VAL A 84 14.18 -20.76 -22.90
N ALA A 85 14.91 -21.48 -22.05
CA ALA A 85 16.14 -22.16 -22.43
C ALA A 85 15.89 -23.24 -23.49
N ALA A 86 14.83 -24.04 -23.33
CA ALA A 86 14.43 -25.05 -24.31
C ALA A 86 14.01 -24.45 -25.66
N ALA A 87 13.32 -23.31 -25.65
CA ALA A 87 12.96 -22.57 -26.86
C ALA A 87 14.23 -22.10 -27.61
N PHE A 88 15.17 -21.48 -26.90
CA PHE A 88 16.46 -21.07 -27.49
C PHE A 88 17.26 -22.24 -28.05
N ALA A 89 17.35 -23.35 -27.31
CA ALA A 89 18.06 -24.56 -27.75
C ALA A 89 17.49 -25.16 -29.04
N ARG A 90 16.20 -24.93 -29.31
CA ARG A 90 15.50 -25.38 -30.53
C ARG A 90 15.51 -24.35 -31.66
N GLY A 91 16.24 -23.24 -31.49
CA GLY A 91 16.37 -22.19 -32.50
C GLY A 91 15.19 -21.21 -32.57
N ALA A 92 14.28 -21.24 -31.59
CA ALA A 92 13.25 -20.21 -31.46
C ALA A 92 13.93 -18.86 -31.17
N ARG A 93 13.34 -17.80 -31.70
CA ARG A 93 13.81 -16.43 -31.48
C ARG A 93 12.71 -15.65 -30.78
N ARG A 94 13.07 -14.82 -29.80
CA ARG A 94 12.13 -13.83 -29.27
C ARG A 94 11.68 -12.94 -30.41
N ASN A 95 10.41 -12.55 -30.38
CA ASN A 95 9.93 -11.55 -31.30
C ASN A 95 10.69 -10.24 -31.08
N ASP A 96 11.01 -9.52 -32.14
CA ASP A 96 11.72 -8.25 -32.03
C ASP A 96 10.73 -7.17 -31.56
N ARG A 97 10.91 -6.71 -30.32
CA ARG A 97 10.06 -5.68 -29.71
C ARG A 97 10.08 -4.35 -30.49
N SER A 98 11.13 -4.08 -31.26
CA SER A 98 11.29 -2.84 -32.03
C SER A 98 10.64 -2.87 -33.41
N LEU A 99 10.35 -4.06 -33.94
CA LEU A 99 9.68 -4.23 -35.23
C LEU A 99 8.15 -4.27 -35.11
N GLY A 100 7.64 -4.14 -33.88
CA GLY A 100 6.25 -4.39 -33.55
C GLY A 100 5.97 -5.89 -33.64
N SER A 101 5.62 -6.51 -32.52
CA SER A 101 4.93 -7.79 -32.60
C SER A 101 3.63 -7.55 -33.36
N LYS A 102 3.44 -8.20 -34.52
CA LYS A 102 2.12 -8.24 -35.18
C LYS A 102 1.09 -9.02 -34.36
N THR A 103 1.50 -9.62 -33.25
CA THR A 103 0.66 -10.31 -32.27
C THR A 103 0.26 -9.29 -31.20
N PRO A 104 -0.92 -8.67 -31.29
CA PRO A 104 -1.43 -7.81 -30.23
C PRO A 104 -1.67 -8.64 -28.97
N VAL A 105 -1.18 -8.18 -27.81
CA VAL A 105 -1.56 -8.80 -26.54
C VAL A 105 -3.00 -8.44 -26.26
N THR A 106 -3.89 -9.42 -26.34
CA THR A 106 -5.32 -9.25 -26.08
C THR A 106 -5.62 -9.61 -24.63
N LEU A 107 -6.04 -8.64 -23.81
CA LEU A 107 -6.49 -8.90 -22.44
C LEU A 107 -8.01 -9.10 -22.42
N TYR A 108 -8.47 -10.26 -21.95
CA TYR A 108 -9.90 -10.56 -21.80
C TYR A 108 -10.42 -10.13 -20.43
N TRP A 109 -11.56 -9.44 -20.38
CA TRP A 109 -12.23 -9.06 -19.14
C TRP A 109 -13.72 -9.48 -19.14
N PRO A 110 -14.17 -10.39 -18.24
CA PRO A 110 -15.53 -10.93 -18.20
C PRO A 110 -16.58 -9.95 -17.68
N ASP A 111 -16.26 -9.17 -16.64
CA ASP A 111 -17.09 -8.09 -16.08
C ASP A 111 -16.23 -6.86 -15.77
N PRO A 112 -16.11 -5.89 -16.71
CA PRO A 112 -15.21 -4.75 -16.54
C PRO A 112 -15.53 -3.98 -15.25
N PRO A 113 -14.53 -3.40 -14.55
CA PRO A 113 -14.76 -2.69 -13.31
C PRO A 113 -15.76 -1.54 -13.50
N TYR A 114 -16.44 -1.13 -12.42
CA TYR A 114 -17.47 -0.09 -12.50
C TYR A 114 -16.99 1.25 -13.11
N PHE A 115 -15.70 1.54 -13.07
CA PHE A 115 -15.12 2.74 -13.67
C PHE A 115 -14.92 2.60 -15.18
N TRP A 116 -14.93 1.39 -15.73
CA TRP A 116 -14.56 1.10 -17.11
C TRP A 116 -15.53 1.70 -18.11
N GLU A 117 -16.83 1.59 -17.83
CA GLU A 117 -17.88 2.16 -18.67
C GLU A 117 -17.65 3.65 -18.94
N LYS A 118 -17.17 4.37 -17.91
CA LYS A 118 -16.89 5.80 -17.99
C LYS A 118 -15.77 6.14 -18.97
N TYR A 119 -14.75 5.29 -19.09
CA TYR A 119 -13.54 5.61 -19.87
C TYR A 119 -13.47 4.87 -21.21
N TYR A 120 -14.11 3.70 -21.30
CA TYR A 120 -13.84 2.73 -22.35
C TYR A 120 -15.09 2.09 -22.98
N GLY A 121 -16.30 2.40 -22.49
CA GLY A 121 -17.54 1.84 -23.01
C GLY A 121 -18.06 0.63 -22.23
N ALA A 122 -19.22 0.10 -22.65
CA ALA A 122 -19.99 -0.87 -21.89
C ALA A 122 -19.33 -2.27 -21.80
N GLY A 123 -18.22 -2.49 -22.49
CA GLY A 123 -17.39 -3.66 -22.30
C GLY A 123 -18.00 -4.95 -22.87
N LYS A 124 -18.68 -4.86 -24.02
CA LYS A 124 -19.35 -5.99 -24.67
C LYS A 124 -18.72 -6.30 -26.03
N GLY A 125 -17.60 -7.02 -26.05
CA GLY A 125 -16.88 -7.41 -27.27
C GLY A 125 -15.97 -6.32 -27.82
N GLU A 126 -15.81 -5.20 -27.10
CA GLU A 126 -15.12 -4.01 -27.59
C GLU A 126 -13.61 -4.21 -27.49
N ARG A 127 -12.91 -4.00 -28.63
CA ARG A 127 -11.45 -3.91 -28.67
C ARG A 127 -11.02 -2.49 -28.31
N ILE A 128 -10.15 -2.35 -27.32
CA ILE A 128 -9.58 -1.07 -26.88
C ILE A 128 -8.07 -1.14 -26.98
N ASP A 129 -7.46 -0.29 -27.80
CA ASP A 129 -6.01 -0.21 -27.88
C ASP A 129 -5.45 0.63 -26.72
N VAL A 130 -4.54 0.04 -25.94
CA VAL A 130 -3.91 0.65 -24.79
C VAL A 130 -2.84 1.63 -25.28
N LYS A 131 -3.14 2.93 -25.20
CA LYS A 131 -2.23 3.97 -25.68
C LYS A 131 -1.07 4.18 -24.71
N GLY A 132 0.13 4.40 -25.26
CA GLY A 132 1.31 4.77 -24.48
C GLY A 132 2.15 3.60 -23.95
N CYS A 133 1.83 2.36 -24.33
CA CYS A 133 2.67 1.21 -24.06
C CYS A 133 3.89 1.17 -24.98
N LYS A 134 4.99 0.56 -24.51
CA LYS A 134 6.18 0.27 -25.35
C LYS A 134 5.93 -0.83 -26.39
N VAL A 135 4.86 -1.58 -26.22
CA VAL A 135 4.46 -2.76 -27.02
C VAL A 135 2.98 -2.64 -27.39
N GLU A 136 2.57 -3.25 -28.51
CA GLU A 136 1.14 -3.25 -28.92
C GLU A 136 0.31 -4.05 -27.92
N CYS A 137 -0.71 -3.41 -27.36
CA CYS A 137 -1.50 -3.94 -26.27
C CYS A 137 -2.96 -3.55 -26.52
N SER A 138 -3.84 -4.54 -26.60
CA SER A 138 -5.27 -4.35 -26.86
C SER A 138 -6.10 -5.10 -25.83
N LEU A 139 -7.26 -4.56 -25.46
CA LEU A 139 -8.18 -5.16 -24.49
C LEU A 139 -9.41 -5.62 -25.25
N VAL A 140 -9.95 -6.79 -24.93
CA VAL A 140 -11.23 -7.25 -25.45
C VAL A 140 -12.12 -7.63 -24.26
N SER A 141 -13.25 -6.98 -24.15
CA SER A 141 -14.23 -7.21 -23.08
C SER A 141 -15.34 -8.18 -23.54
N GLY A 142 -16.00 -8.94 -22.67
CA GLY A 142 -17.24 -9.65 -23.05
C GLY A 142 -17.50 -10.98 -22.31
N HIS A 143 -18.70 -11.55 -22.41
CA HIS A 143 -19.03 -12.84 -21.78
C HIS A 143 -18.58 -14.06 -22.59
N GLY A 144 -18.23 -15.12 -21.87
CA GLY A 144 -17.46 -16.29 -22.32
C GLY A 144 -18.19 -17.28 -23.23
N ASN A 145 -18.73 -16.83 -24.36
CA ASN A 145 -19.24 -17.74 -25.39
C ASN A 145 -18.26 -17.84 -26.57
N ASP A 146 -17.29 -18.74 -26.38
CA ASP A 146 -16.70 -19.73 -27.31
C ASP A 146 -15.84 -19.38 -28.53
N LEU A 147 -15.61 -18.11 -28.90
CA LEU A 147 -14.61 -17.80 -29.94
C LEU A 147 -13.61 -16.71 -29.55
N ALA A 148 -14.02 -15.63 -28.88
CA ALA A 148 -13.11 -14.52 -28.52
C ALA A 148 -12.08 -14.88 -27.43
N GLN A 149 -12.41 -15.81 -26.51
CA GLN A 149 -11.44 -16.33 -25.53
C GLN A 149 -10.28 -17.07 -26.17
N LYS A 150 -10.52 -17.66 -27.36
CA LYS A 150 -9.48 -18.38 -28.07
C LYS A 150 -8.39 -17.48 -28.57
N ASP A 151 -8.51 -16.15 -28.58
CA ASP A 151 -7.47 -15.24 -29.08
C ASP A 151 -6.90 -14.32 -27.98
N ALA A 152 -7.31 -14.51 -26.73
CA ALA A 152 -6.83 -13.72 -25.60
C ALA A 152 -5.48 -14.25 -25.08
N HIS A 153 -4.52 -13.34 -24.91
CA HIS A 153 -3.18 -13.63 -24.37
C HIS A 153 -3.14 -13.50 -22.84
N VAL A 154 -4.03 -12.69 -22.26
CA VAL A 154 -4.16 -12.45 -20.82
C VAL A 154 -5.63 -12.58 -20.42
N LEU A 155 -5.92 -13.27 -19.32
CA LEU A 155 -7.27 -13.43 -18.78
C LEU A 155 -7.37 -12.64 -17.46
N LEU A 156 -8.28 -11.66 -17.40
CA LEU A 156 -8.50 -10.85 -16.21
C LEU A 156 -9.76 -11.39 -15.55
N ASN A 157 -9.71 -11.97 -14.35
CA ASN A 157 -10.90 -12.58 -13.75
C ASN A 157 -11.34 -11.80 -12.51
N TYR A 158 -12.55 -11.23 -12.55
CA TYR A 158 -13.25 -10.74 -11.37
C TYR A 158 -14.36 -11.73 -11.06
N ASN A 159 -14.04 -12.70 -10.18
CA ASN A 159 -14.99 -13.56 -9.47
C ASN A 159 -16.08 -14.26 -10.33
N VAL A 160 -15.74 -15.19 -11.24
CA VAL A 160 -16.69 -16.24 -11.70
C VAL A 160 -16.06 -17.55 -12.26
N PHE A 161 -16.91 -18.58 -12.20
CA PHE A 161 -16.89 -20.03 -12.48
C PHE A 161 -16.23 -20.60 -13.79
N ARG A 162 -15.84 -21.90 -13.72
CA ARG A 162 -15.57 -22.97 -14.77
C ARG A 162 -14.84 -22.58 -16.09
N ALA A 163 -13.79 -23.26 -16.57
CA ALA A 163 -13.68 -24.67 -16.91
C ALA A 163 -12.21 -25.14 -17.04
N THR A 164 -12.01 -26.46 -17.10
CA THR A 164 -10.78 -27.15 -17.54
C THR A 164 -10.47 -26.82 -18.99
N ILE A 165 -9.18 -26.68 -19.35
CA ILE A 165 -8.78 -26.51 -20.74
C ILE A 165 -8.11 -27.79 -21.24
N ASP A 166 -8.87 -28.58 -21.98
CA ASP A 166 -8.38 -29.64 -22.86
C ASP A 166 -7.91 -29.07 -24.21
N GLY A 167 -7.03 -29.81 -24.91
CA GLY A 167 -6.92 -29.67 -26.37
C GLY A 167 -5.54 -29.53 -26.99
N LEU A 168 -4.54 -30.37 -26.65
CA LEU A 168 -3.41 -30.54 -27.58
C LEU A 168 -3.80 -31.55 -28.68
N PRO A 169 -3.75 -31.20 -29.97
CA PRO A 169 -3.85 -32.21 -31.03
C PRO A 169 -2.61 -33.13 -30.98
N GLU A 170 -2.85 -34.45 -30.99
CA GLU A 170 -1.79 -35.45 -30.89
C GLU A 170 -0.78 -35.38 -32.07
N LYS A 171 -1.15 -34.78 -33.22
CA LYS A 171 -0.31 -34.70 -34.43
C LYS A 171 -0.52 -33.37 -35.20
N GLY A 172 0.56 -32.78 -35.73
CA GLY A 172 0.56 -31.57 -36.59
C GLY A 172 1.66 -30.55 -36.21
N PRO A 173 1.98 -29.56 -37.08
CA PRO A 173 2.88 -28.46 -36.72
C PRO A 173 2.23 -27.62 -35.62
N ARG A 174 2.93 -27.49 -34.48
CA ARG A 174 2.47 -26.71 -33.33
C ARG A 174 3.09 -25.32 -33.45
N THR A 175 2.36 -24.34 -33.98
CA THR A 175 2.78 -22.93 -33.84
C THR A 175 2.47 -22.48 -32.42
N LEU A 176 3.29 -21.60 -31.82
CA LEU A 176 3.04 -21.08 -30.46
C LEU A 176 1.84 -20.10 -30.42
N GLU A 177 1.58 -19.43 -31.54
CA GLU A 177 0.59 -18.37 -31.72
C GLU A 177 -0.83 -18.73 -31.23
N PRO A 178 -1.37 -19.96 -31.42
CA PRO A 178 -2.68 -20.30 -30.90
C PRO A 178 -2.72 -20.63 -29.38
N TRP A 179 -1.58 -20.77 -28.69
CA TRP A 179 -1.48 -21.41 -27.37
C TRP A 179 -0.80 -20.58 -26.27
N GLN A 180 -0.28 -19.39 -26.57
CA GLN A 180 0.27 -18.44 -25.57
C GLN A 180 -0.82 -17.74 -24.72
N LYS A 181 -1.84 -18.49 -24.31
CA LYS A 181 -3.12 -17.92 -23.89
C LYS A 181 -3.36 -18.24 -22.43
N SER A 182 -3.05 -17.26 -21.59
CA SER A 182 -3.69 -16.91 -20.32
C SER A 182 -2.70 -16.19 -19.40
N ALA A 183 -3.25 -15.27 -18.63
CA ALA A 183 -2.67 -14.68 -17.43
C ALA A 183 -3.79 -14.71 -16.38
N ILE A 184 -3.49 -14.59 -15.09
CA ILE A 184 -4.51 -14.52 -14.04
C ILE A 184 -4.29 -13.23 -13.25
N TYR A 185 -5.29 -12.36 -13.28
CA TYR A 185 -5.28 -11.06 -12.60
C TYR A 185 -6.28 -11.07 -11.44
N SER A 186 -5.84 -10.61 -10.27
CA SER A 186 -6.67 -10.52 -9.06
C SER A 186 -6.42 -9.17 -8.37
N MET A 187 -7.44 -8.31 -8.34
CA MET A 187 -7.41 -7.01 -7.63
C MET A 187 -7.74 -7.12 -6.13
N GLU A 188 -8.26 -8.26 -5.69
CA GLU A 188 -8.55 -8.54 -4.30
C GLU A 188 -7.80 -9.83 -3.94
N PRO A 189 -7.08 -9.90 -2.82
CA PRO A 189 -6.32 -11.11 -2.54
C PRO A 189 -7.21 -12.35 -2.34
N ASN A 190 -8.45 -12.16 -1.91
CA ASN A 190 -9.43 -13.22 -1.69
C ASN A 190 -9.98 -13.83 -3.00
N THR A 191 -9.85 -13.15 -4.14
CA THR A 191 -10.20 -13.75 -5.44
C THR A 191 -9.14 -14.73 -5.91
N PHE A 192 -7.95 -14.74 -5.30
CA PHE A 192 -7.00 -15.85 -5.38
C PHE A 192 -7.41 -16.99 -4.42
N ALA A 193 -8.69 -17.36 -4.46
CA ALA A 193 -9.21 -18.42 -3.61
C ALA A 193 -8.51 -19.74 -3.94
N VAL A 194 -8.22 -20.53 -2.90
CA VAL A 194 -7.59 -21.86 -2.94
C VAL A 194 -8.22 -22.78 -4.01
N TRP A 195 -9.49 -22.57 -4.34
CA TRP A 195 -10.22 -23.39 -5.32
C TRP A 195 -9.92 -23.09 -6.80
N HIS A 196 -9.14 -22.04 -7.11
CA HIS A 196 -8.66 -21.72 -8.47
C HIS A 196 -7.25 -22.26 -8.77
N GLN A 197 -6.62 -22.93 -7.79
CA GLN A 197 -5.21 -23.35 -7.79
C GLN A 197 -4.84 -24.37 -8.89
N GLU A 198 -5.75 -25.23 -9.31
CA GLU A 198 -5.47 -26.29 -10.31
C GLU A 198 -5.43 -25.78 -11.76
N ARG A 199 -5.72 -24.50 -11.98
CA ARG A 199 -5.92 -23.94 -13.33
C ARG A 199 -4.71 -23.21 -13.88
N LEU A 200 -3.62 -23.11 -13.10
CA LEU A 200 -2.44 -22.35 -13.51
C LEU A 200 -1.62 -23.13 -14.56
N LYS A 201 -1.54 -22.56 -15.76
CA LYS A 201 -0.78 -23.09 -16.89
C LYS A 201 0.59 -22.45 -16.98
N LEU A 202 1.46 -23.10 -17.77
CA LEU A 202 2.86 -22.73 -17.97
C LEU A 202 3.10 -21.26 -18.41
N PHE A 203 2.09 -20.57 -18.92
CA PHE A 203 2.19 -19.21 -19.45
C PHE A 203 1.52 -18.14 -18.57
N ASP A 204 1.00 -18.49 -17.41
CA ASP A 204 0.21 -17.55 -16.61
C ASP A 204 1.08 -16.46 -15.96
N ILE A 205 0.71 -15.21 -16.22
CA ILE A 205 1.19 -14.02 -15.51
C ILE A 205 0.27 -13.81 -14.31
N VAL A 206 0.83 -13.81 -13.09
CA VAL A 206 0.07 -13.47 -11.88
C VAL A 206 0.29 -12.01 -11.57
N ALA A 207 -0.81 -11.28 -11.41
CA ALA A 207 -0.75 -9.87 -11.06
C ALA A 207 -1.67 -9.55 -9.87
N SER A 208 -1.09 -8.96 -8.83
CA SER A 208 -1.64 -8.88 -7.47
C SER A 208 -0.87 -7.83 -6.64
N PHE A 209 -1.36 -7.50 -5.44
CA PHE A 209 -0.62 -6.71 -4.44
C PHE A 209 0.56 -7.48 -3.82
N SER A 210 0.54 -8.81 -3.88
CA SER A 210 1.59 -9.66 -3.30
C SER A 210 2.96 -9.40 -3.92
N GLN A 211 4.00 -9.44 -3.08
CA GLN A 211 5.40 -9.43 -3.53
C GLN A 211 5.77 -10.65 -4.39
N TYR A 212 4.99 -11.74 -4.32
CA TYR A 212 5.16 -12.96 -5.11
C TYR A 212 4.38 -12.93 -6.45
N ALA A 213 3.84 -11.78 -6.83
CA ALA A 213 3.27 -11.56 -8.15
C ALA A 213 4.36 -11.39 -9.22
N ASP A 214 4.06 -11.73 -10.48
CA ASP A 214 4.92 -11.33 -11.60
C ASP A 214 4.83 -9.84 -11.86
N ILE A 215 3.62 -9.28 -11.75
CA ILE A 215 3.35 -7.86 -11.87
C ILE A 215 2.66 -7.40 -10.59
N ARG A 216 3.39 -6.63 -9.79
CA ARG A 216 2.86 -6.06 -8.55
C ARG A 216 1.99 -4.85 -8.85
N PHE A 217 0.82 -4.78 -8.23
CA PHE A 217 -0.04 -3.60 -8.23
C PHE A 217 0.02 -2.88 -6.90
N GLU A 218 0.05 -1.57 -6.99
CA GLU A 218 0.03 -0.70 -5.83
C GLU A 218 -0.96 0.44 -6.08
N THR A 219 -1.68 0.84 -5.05
CA THR A 219 -2.42 2.11 -5.07
C THR A 219 -1.50 3.22 -4.64
N TYR A 220 -1.29 4.23 -5.48
CA TYR A 220 -0.60 5.44 -5.07
C TYR A 220 -1.51 6.66 -5.12
N ASP A 221 -1.85 7.15 -3.93
CA ASP A 221 -2.84 8.21 -3.80
C ASP A 221 -2.22 9.60 -3.87
N ARG A 222 -2.73 10.44 -4.78
CA ARG A 222 -2.32 11.84 -4.96
C ARG A 222 -3.37 12.75 -4.37
N ILE A 223 -3.37 12.85 -3.04
CA ILE A 223 -4.40 13.57 -2.28
C ILE A 223 -4.00 14.97 -1.83
N LEU A 224 -2.73 15.36 -2.01
CA LEU A 224 -2.27 16.70 -1.68
C LEU A 224 -2.57 17.66 -2.84
N CYS A 225 -3.80 18.19 -2.82
CA CYS A 225 -4.37 19.00 -3.88
C CYS A 225 -4.43 20.49 -3.51
N PRO A 226 -3.99 21.42 -4.39
CA PRO A 226 -4.18 22.84 -4.14
C PRO A 226 -5.64 23.15 -3.83
N LYS A 227 -5.90 24.07 -2.89
CA LYS A 227 -7.28 24.45 -2.54
C LYS A 227 -8.04 24.90 -3.79
N GLY A 228 -9.21 24.31 -4.02
CA GLY A 228 -10.06 24.61 -5.18
C GLY A 228 -9.60 23.98 -6.50
N ALA A 229 -8.64 23.05 -6.47
CA ALA A 229 -8.22 22.34 -7.68
C ALA A 229 -9.42 21.58 -8.29
N PRO A 230 -9.76 21.84 -9.57
CA PRO A 230 -10.92 21.22 -10.21
C PRO A 230 -10.68 19.77 -10.62
N THR A 231 -9.41 19.32 -10.63
CA THR A 231 -9.02 17.96 -11.02
C THR A 231 -7.86 17.46 -10.17
N THR A 232 -7.69 16.14 -10.11
CA THR A 232 -6.57 15.50 -9.40
C THR A 232 -5.21 15.63 -10.10
N LYS A 233 -5.15 16.23 -11.30
CA LYS A 233 -3.92 16.35 -12.09
C LYS A 233 -2.86 17.24 -11.44
N ASP A 234 -3.31 18.23 -10.65
CA ASP A 234 -2.42 19.16 -9.93
C ASP A 234 -2.09 18.66 -8.51
N CYS A 235 -2.60 17.49 -8.13
CA CYS A 235 -2.35 16.91 -6.82
C CYS A 235 -1.06 16.10 -6.82
N ILE A 236 -0.38 16.14 -5.70
CA ILE A 236 0.81 15.33 -5.44
C ILE A 236 0.52 14.28 -4.36
N GLY A 237 1.37 13.28 -4.26
CA GLY A 237 1.42 12.36 -3.14
C GLY A 237 2.78 12.47 -2.42
N LEU A 238 3.00 11.58 -1.46
CA LEU A 238 4.18 11.63 -0.61
C LEU A 238 5.52 11.47 -1.36
N ALA A 239 5.55 10.67 -2.42
CA ALA A 239 6.75 10.43 -3.23
C ALA A 239 7.26 11.68 -3.96
N GLN A 240 6.39 12.66 -4.20
CA GLN A 240 6.73 13.93 -4.87
C GLN A 240 7.03 15.06 -3.89
N ILE A 241 7.14 14.79 -2.58
CA ILE A 241 7.62 15.77 -1.60
C ILE A 241 9.14 15.62 -1.54
N ASP A 242 9.84 16.29 -2.46
CA ASP A 242 11.28 16.15 -2.70
C ASP A 242 12.11 17.33 -2.20
N ASP A 243 11.46 18.39 -1.72
CA ASP A 243 12.11 19.56 -1.13
C ASP A 243 11.40 20.08 0.14
N GLU A 244 12.15 20.84 0.96
CA GLU A 244 11.67 21.35 2.25
C GLU A 244 10.52 22.37 2.10
N ALA A 245 10.51 23.17 1.03
CA ALA A 245 9.45 24.15 0.78
C ALA A 245 8.13 23.45 0.44
N THR A 246 8.18 22.37 -0.34
CA THR A 246 7.01 21.51 -0.63
C THR A 246 6.50 20.83 0.65
N ALA A 247 7.40 20.31 1.50
CA ALA A 247 7.01 19.72 2.78
C ALA A 247 6.33 20.75 3.69
N LYS A 248 6.91 21.95 3.85
CA LYS A 248 6.33 23.03 4.67
C LYS A 248 5.01 23.56 4.13
N LYS A 249 4.85 23.62 2.80
CA LYS A 249 3.60 23.99 2.15
C LYS A 249 2.44 23.10 2.60
N TRP A 250 2.67 21.80 2.74
CA TRP A 250 1.61 20.83 3.07
C TRP A 250 1.46 20.60 4.57
N PHE A 251 2.56 20.49 5.32
CA PHE A 251 2.52 20.11 6.73
C PHE A 251 2.77 21.28 7.71
N GLY A 252 2.84 22.50 7.17
CA GLY A 252 3.15 23.73 7.91
C GLY A 252 4.65 23.90 8.21
N GLU A 253 5.02 25.07 8.74
CA GLU A 253 6.43 25.42 9.06
C GLU A 253 7.09 24.43 10.02
N SER A 254 6.32 23.92 10.99
CA SER A 254 6.76 22.93 11.98
C SER A 254 6.61 21.47 11.51
N GLN A 255 6.08 21.25 10.30
CA GLN A 255 5.87 19.94 9.68
C GLN A 255 5.18 18.94 10.63
N ASN A 256 4.09 19.38 11.26
CA ASN A 256 3.35 18.61 12.25
C ASN A 256 1.82 18.82 12.14
N ALA A 257 1.38 19.58 11.14
CA ALA A 257 -0.02 19.82 10.88
C ALA A 257 -0.51 18.92 9.75
N SER A 258 -1.73 18.40 9.87
CA SER A 258 -2.38 17.75 8.74
C SER A 258 -2.71 18.78 7.65
N PRO A 259 -2.42 18.47 6.37
CA PRO A 259 -2.83 19.31 5.25
C PRO A 259 -4.36 19.39 5.07
N PHE A 260 -5.10 18.50 5.73
CA PHE A 260 -6.55 18.40 5.61
C PHE A 260 -7.31 18.98 6.80
N PHE A 261 -6.62 19.43 7.86
CA PHE A 261 -7.27 20.01 9.03
C PHE A 261 -7.92 21.35 8.70
N ASP A 262 -9.25 21.42 8.84
CA ASP A 262 -10.03 22.64 8.68
C ASP A 262 -10.48 23.17 10.05
N ALA A 263 -9.86 24.27 10.48
CA ALA A 263 -10.15 24.91 11.76
C ALA A 263 -11.57 25.51 11.83
N GLU A 264 -12.16 25.93 10.71
CA GLU A 264 -13.52 26.47 10.69
C GLU A 264 -14.55 25.35 10.76
N LEU A 265 -14.29 24.22 10.08
CA LEU A 265 -15.10 23.02 10.22
C LEU A 265 -15.05 22.49 11.66
N ALA A 266 -13.87 22.41 12.27
CA ALA A 266 -13.70 21.96 13.65
C ALA A 266 -14.47 22.84 14.65
N LYS A 267 -14.61 24.15 14.37
CA LYS A 267 -15.45 25.06 15.17
C LYS A 267 -16.95 24.83 14.95
N LYS A 268 -17.38 24.54 13.72
CA LYS A 268 -18.80 24.30 13.37
C LYS A 268 -19.31 22.95 13.85
N ALA A 269 -18.43 21.94 13.89
CA ALA A 269 -18.73 20.60 14.37
C ALA A 269 -17.68 20.18 15.41
N PRO A 270 -17.69 20.75 16.62
CA PRO A 270 -16.76 20.35 17.66
C PRO A 270 -17.00 18.88 18.01
N LEU A 271 -15.92 18.10 18.05
CA LEU A 271 -15.99 16.70 18.48
C LEU A 271 -16.45 16.64 19.96
N PRO A 272 -17.48 15.85 20.30
CA PRO A 272 -17.71 15.41 21.68
C PRO A 272 -16.43 14.87 22.33
N THR A 273 -16.06 15.43 23.49
CA THR A 273 -14.85 15.05 24.26
C THR A 273 -15.17 14.32 25.56
N GLU A 274 -16.45 14.24 25.95
CA GLU A 274 -16.87 13.69 27.24
C GLU A 274 -16.99 12.16 27.24
N ASP A 275 -17.07 11.52 26.07
CA ASP A 275 -17.36 10.09 25.91
C ASP A 275 -16.11 9.19 25.75
N GLY A 276 -14.91 9.74 25.96
CA GLY A 276 -13.64 9.03 25.77
C GLY A 276 -13.19 8.94 24.31
N PRO A 277 -12.29 8.00 23.96
CA PRO A 277 -11.72 7.91 22.62
C PRO A 277 -12.77 7.51 21.58
N ARG A 278 -12.76 8.24 20.47
CA ARG A 278 -13.68 8.05 19.35
C ARG A 278 -12.92 7.91 18.04
N LEU A 279 -13.35 6.96 17.22
CA LEU A 279 -12.70 6.62 15.96
C LEU A 279 -13.59 6.96 14.79
N ALA A 280 -13.06 7.65 13.79
CA ALA A 280 -13.72 7.78 12.50
C ALA A 280 -13.41 6.62 11.57
N THR A 281 -14.38 6.21 10.75
CA THR A 281 -14.14 5.22 9.69
C THR A 281 -15.07 5.36 8.49
N PHE A 282 -14.63 4.83 7.35
CA PHE A 282 -15.32 4.90 6.05
C PHE A 282 -15.41 3.52 5.41
N ILE A 283 -16.38 2.72 5.89
CA ILE A 283 -16.55 1.32 5.45
C ILE A 283 -17.84 1.13 4.63
N SER A 284 -17.72 0.95 3.32
CA SER A 284 -18.90 0.71 2.46
C SER A 284 -19.04 -0.72 1.97
N ASN A 285 -17.96 -1.49 1.93
CA ASN A 285 -18.00 -2.91 1.59
C ASN A 285 -18.21 -3.75 2.85
N CYS A 286 -19.44 -4.13 3.16
CA CYS A 286 -19.74 -4.88 4.39
C CYS A 286 -19.50 -6.38 4.27
N ALA A 287 -19.26 -6.86 3.04
CA ALA A 287 -18.92 -8.25 2.75
C ALA A 287 -17.43 -8.55 2.96
N GLY A 288 -16.58 -7.51 3.02
CA GLY A 288 -15.13 -7.62 3.19
C GLY A 288 -14.68 -7.98 4.61
N GLY A 289 -15.03 -9.18 5.09
CA GLY A 289 -14.30 -9.84 6.19
C GLY A 289 -14.97 -9.77 7.57
N THR A 290 -15.13 -10.95 8.17
CA THR A 290 -15.54 -11.14 9.58
C THR A 290 -14.60 -10.43 10.55
N SER A 291 -13.30 -10.38 10.25
CA SER A 291 -12.26 -9.83 11.12
C SER A 291 -12.44 -8.34 11.43
N ARG A 292 -12.74 -7.53 10.42
CA ARG A 292 -12.97 -6.08 10.61
C ARG A 292 -14.22 -5.84 11.44
N ASN A 293 -15.33 -6.48 11.08
CA ASN A 293 -16.58 -6.30 11.82
C ASN A 293 -16.45 -6.85 13.25
N ARG A 294 -15.75 -7.97 13.45
CA ARG A 294 -15.42 -8.54 14.76
C ARG A 294 -14.63 -7.54 15.62
N LEU A 295 -13.56 -6.96 15.08
CA LEU A 295 -12.77 -5.95 15.78
C LEU A 295 -13.63 -4.75 16.21
N ILE A 296 -14.45 -4.21 15.31
CA ILE A 296 -15.32 -3.06 15.61
C ILE A 296 -16.30 -3.44 16.73
N MET A 297 -17.00 -4.57 16.60
CA MET A 297 -17.95 -5.03 17.62
C MET A 297 -17.29 -5.23 18.98
N ASP A 298 -16.11 -5.82 19.01
CA ASP A 298 -15.41 -6.06 20.28
C ASP A 298 -14.85 -4.76 20.88
N LEU A 299 -14.38 -3.81 20.07
CA LEU A 299 -14.00 -2.47 20.55
C LEU A 299 -15.21 -1.67 21.08
N VAL A 300 -16.39 -1.83 20.47
CA VAL A 300 -17.63 -1.24 20.99
C VAL A 300 -17.98 -1.85 22.35
N LYS A 301 -17.79 -3.16 22.56
CA LYS A 301 -17.96 -3.78 23.89
C LYS A 301 -16.97 -3.22 24.92
N GLU A 302 -15.78 -2.85 24.47
CA GLU A 302 -14.79 -2.12 25.28
C GLU A 302 -15.14 -0.63 25.43
N GLY A 303 -16.30 -0.15 24.98
CA GLY A 303 -16.74 1.23 25.15
C GLY A 303 -16.03 2.23 24.23
N ILE A 304 -15.47 1.78 23.11
CA ILE A 304 -14.97 2.67 22.05
C ILE A 304 -16.12 3.11 21.16
N VAL A 305 -16.23 4.43 20.93
CA VAL A 305 -17.25 5.01 20.06
C VAL A 305 -16.73 5.09 18.63
N PHE A 306 -17.55 4.73 17.65
CA PHE A 306 -17.20 4.79 16.23
C PHE A 306 -18.11 5.74 15.47
N ASP A 307 -17.55 6.80 14.88
CA ASP A 307 -18.29 7.60 13.89
C ASP A 307 -18.01 7.05 12.49
N HIS A 308 -19.01 6.37 11.95
CA HIS A 308 -18.93 5.72 10.66
C HIS A 308 -19.63 6.54 9.56
N TYR A 309 -18.96 6.70 8.43
CA TYR A 309 -19.37 7.55 7.30
C TYR A 309 -19.60 6.78 6.00
N GLY A 310 -19.50 5.45 6.04
CA GLY A 310 -19.74 4.58 4.88
C GLY A 310 -21.13 3.97 4.86
N LYS A 311 -21.31 2.92 4.04
CA LYS A 311 -22.62 2.27 3.81
C LYS A 311 -22.91 1.07 4.70
N CYS A 312 -21.98 0.67 5.57
CA CYS A 312 -22.23 -0.46 6.47
C CYS A 312 -23.25 -0.18 7.57
N LYS A 313 -23.95 -1.26 7.93
CA LYS A 313 -25.07 -1.24 8.86
C LYS A 313 -24.59 -0.91 10.28
N GLU A 314 -25.45 -0.21 11.01
CA GLU A 314 -25.19 0.27 12.37
C GLU A 314 -25.02 -0.86 13.40
N ASP A 315 -25.54 -2.06 13.13
CA ASP A 315 -25.41 -3.21 14.04
C ASP A 315 -23.95 -3.62 14.29
N VAL A 316 -23.09 -3.48 13.27
CA VAL A 316 -21.63 -3.66 13.40
C VAL A 316 -21.03 -2.63 14.37
N PHE A 317 -21.61 -1.43 14.41
CA PHE A 317 -21.16 -0.28 15.20
C PHE A 317 -21.95 -0.12 16.51
N GLY A 318 -22.50 -1.21 17.05
CA GLY A 318 -23.21 -1.21 18.33
C GLY A 318 -24.71 -0.91 18.25
N GLY A 319 -25.27 -0.77 17.05
CA GLY A 319 -26.70 -0.56 16.82
C GLY A 319 -27.22 0.82 17.20
N VAL A 320 -26.34 1.74 17.61
CA VAL A 320 -26.68 3.12 17.96
C VAL A 320 -26.50 3.99 16.72
N PRO A 321 -27.49 4.82 16.33
CA PRO A 321 -27.34 5.75 15.21
C PRO A 321 -26.13 6.67 15.39
N GLN A 322 -25.27 6.78 14.36
CA GLN A 322 -24.13 7.69 14.39
C GLN A 322 -24.58 9.13 14.25
N ASN A 323 -24.69 9.83 15.39
CA ASN A 323 -25.19 11.21 15.41
C ASN A 323 -24.18 12.21 14.86
N TYR A 324 -22.89 12.01 15.08
CA TYR A 324 -21.89 13.00 14.69
C TYR A 324 -21.60 12.97 13.17
N SER A 325 -21.72 11.81 12.52
CA SER A 325 -21.60 11.73 11.05
C SER A 325 -22.72 12.53 10.34
N GLN A 326 -23.91 12.58 10.91
CA GLN A 326 -25.05 13.39 10.42
C GLN A 326 -24.83 14.89 10.59
N ILE A 327 -24.01 15.32 11.56
CA ILE A 327 -23.66 16.73 11.78
C ILE A 327 -22.59 17.16 10.77
N VAL A 328 -21.55 16.36 10.59
CA VAL A 328 -20.39 16.74 9.77
C VAL A 328 -20.67 16.63 8.28
N THR A 329 -21.36 15.57 7.83
CA THR A 329 -21.56 15.31 6.39
C THR A 329 -22.20 16.50 5.64
N PRO A 330 -23.27 17.15 6.16
CA PRO A 330 -23.88 18.30 5.51
C PRO A 330 -22.98 19.55 5.43
N LEU A 331 -21.98 19.67 6.30
CA LEU A 331 -21.11 20.85 6.38
C LEU A 331 -20.01 20.85 5.32
N ILE A 332 -19.75 19.70 4.68
CA ILE A 332 -18.67 19.50 3.71
C ILE A 332 -19.24 19.16 2.32
N SER A 333 -20.56 18.95 2.19
CA SER A 333 -21.22 18.61 0.92
C SER A 333 -21.22 19.74 -0.14
N GLU A 334 -20.79 20.95 0.18
CA GLU A 334 -20.63 22.05 -0.77
C GLU A 334 -19.21 22.09 -1.37
N GLY A 335 -18.87 21.13 -2.23
CA GLY A 335 -17.64 21.20 -3.03
C GLY A 335 -17.00 19.84 -3.28
N GLY A 336 -17.38 19.20 -4.39
CA GLY A 336 -16.89 17.87 -4.80
C GLY A 336 -15.41 17.81 -5.21
N ALA A 337 -14.49 18.20 -4.33
CA ALA A 337 -13.05 18.10 -4.54
C ALA A 337 -12.47 16.92 -3.73
N SER A 338 -11.43 16.31 -4.29
CA SER A 338 -10.51 15.40 -3.60
C SER A 338 -10.20 15.89 -2.18
N GLY A 339 -10.23 15.00 -1.17
CA GLY A 339 -9.92 15.37 0.22
C GLY A 339 -11.09 15.36 1.20
N PHE A 340 -12.35 15.17 0.77
CA PHE A 340 -13.53 15.16 1.67
C PHE A 340 -13.36 14.20 2.85
N LYS A 341 -12.94 12.96 2.55
CA LYS A 341 -12.75 11.90 3.56
C LYS A 341 -11.66 12.33 4.53
N GLU A 342 -10.53 12.79 4.01
CA GLU A 342 -9.36 13.19 4.77
C GLU A 342 -9.66 14.40 5.67
N THR A 343 -10.46 15.36 5.19
CA THR A 343 -10.92 16.52 5.99
C THR A 343 -11.80 16.09 7.17
N ILE A 344 -12.67 15.09 6.99
CA ILE A 344 -13.44 14.52 8.11
C ILE A 344 -12.50 13.80 9.08
N LEU A 345 -11.65 12.91 8.55
CA LEU A 345 -10.71 12.13 9.35
C LEU A 345 -9.75 13.03 10.16
N ALA A 346 -9.38 14.19 9.62
CA ALA A 346 -8.52 15.18 10.28
C ALA A 346 -9.12 15.76 11.57
N LEU A 347 -10.45 15.68 11.75
CA LEU A 347 -11.08 16.13 12.98
C LEU A 347 -10.74 15.23 14.17
N TYR A 348 -10.44 13.95 13.94
CA TYR A 348 -10.36 12.92 14.96
C TYR A 348 -8.95 12.67 15.47
N ASP A 349 -8.83 12.38 16.76
CA ASP A 349 -7.58 11.87 17.35
C ASP A 349 -7.20 10.49 16.79
N PHE A 350 -8.19 9.66 16.42
CA PHE A 350 -7.98 8.28 15.96
C PHE A 350 -8.87 7.96 14.76
N VAL A 351 -8.32 7.17 13.83
CA VAL A 351 -9.05 6.76 12.61
C VAL A 351 -8.86 5.27 12.38
N LEU A 352 -9.96 4.52 12.19
CA LEU A 352 -9.88 3.11 11.83
C LEU A 352 -9.67 2.98 10.32
N VAL A 353 -8.51 2.46 9.95
CA VAL A 353 -8.09 2.16 8.58
C VAL A 353 -8.07 0.65 8.43
N ALA A 354 -9.20 0.09 8.02
CA ALA A 354 -9.34 -1.35 7.88
C ALA A 354 -9.47 -1.75 6.42
N GLU A 355 -8.55 -2.59 5.99
CA GLU A 355 -8.65 -3.31 4.72
C GLU A 355 -9.80 -4.31 4.75
N ASN A 356 -10.17 -4.79 3.57
CA ASN A 356 -11.21 -5.82 3.45
C ASN A 356 -10.75 -7.18 4.00
N THR A 357 -9.45 -7.40 4.16
CA THR A 357 -8.89 -8.66 4.68
C THR A 357 -7.52 -8.42 5.31
N VAL A 358 -7.20 -9.23 6.31
CA VAL A 358 -5.86 -9.32 6.89
C VAL A 358 -5.02 -10.21 5.98
N LEU A 359 -4.19 -9.60 5.14
CA LEU A 359 -3.26 -10.32 4.27
C LEU A 359 -2.01 -9.48 4.02
N SER A 360 -0.85 -10.10 4.15
CA SER A 360 0.45 -9.51 3.85
C SER A 360 0.48 -8.96 2.42
N ASP A 361 1.16 -7.83 2.28
CA ASP A 361 1.26 -7.00 1.07
C ASP A 361 -0.04 -6.33 0.58
N TYR A 362 -1.21 -6.66 1.14
CA TYR A 362 -2.45 -5.97 0.77
C TYR A 362 -2.55 -4.60 1.46
N ILE A 363 -1.97 -3.61 0.79
CA ILE A 363 -1.91 -2.22 1.25
C ILE A 363 -2.58 -1.34 0.18
N SER A 364 -3.72 -0.74 0.54
CA SER A 364 -4.50 0.08 -0.39
C SER A 364 -4.34 1.59 -0.13
N GLU A 365 -5.10 2.41 -0.85
CA GLU A 365 -5.17 3.86 -0.68
C GLU A 365 -5.54 4.25 0.75
N LYS A 366 -6.27 3.38 1.46
CA LYS A 366 -6.77 3.61 2.82
C LYS A 366 -5.64 3.91 3.79
N VAL A 367 -4.50 3.21 3.65
CA VAL A 367 -3.32 3.41 4.53
C VAL A 367 -2.75 4.81 4.34
N THR A 368 -2.52 5.22 3.09
CA THR A 368 -1.99 6.55 2.77
C THR A 368 -2.97 7.66 3.17
N GLN A 369 -4.26 7.49 2.90
CA GLN A 369 -5.30 8.44 3.32
C GLN A 369 -5.35 8.61 4.84
N GLY A 370 -5.30 7.50 5.59
CA GLY A 370 -5.29 7.53 7.05
C GLY A 370 -4.04 8.23 7.62
N LEU A 371 -2.86 7.89 7.11
CA LEU A 371 -1.59 8.50 7.55
C LEU A 371 -1.53 10.01 7.31
N LEU A 372 -2.09 10.48 6.19
CA LEU A 372 -2.06 11.89 5.82
C LEU A 372 -3.22 12.70 6.41
N ALA A 373 -4.33 12.07 6.82
CA ALA A 373 -5.51 12.75 7.35
C ALA A 373 -5.24 13.52 8.65
N GLY A 374 -4.34 13.05 9.52
CA GLY A 374 -3.93 13.79 10.74
C GLY A 374 -4.34 13.17 12.06
N GLY A 375 -5.33 12.28 12.08
CA GLY A 375 -5.57 11.40 13.23
C GLY A 375 -4.56 10.26 13.28
N ILE A 376 -4.44 9.59 14.43
CA ILE A 376 -3.59 8.40 14.57
C ILE A 376 -4.27 7.21 13.89
N PRO A 377 -3.67 6.61 12.84
CA PRO A 377 -4.27 5.48 12.17
C PRO A 377 -4.21 4.22 13.03
N ILE A 378 -5.35 3.54 13.14
CA ILE A 378 -5.47 2.19 13.67
C ILE A 378 -5.65 1.28 12.46
N ILE A 379 -4.60 0.53 12.10
CA ILE A 379 -4.57 -0.21 10.84
C ILE A 379 -4.87 -1.69 11.10
N LEU A 380 -5.88 -2.22 10.40
CA LEU A 380 -6.15 -3.64 10.26
C LEU A 380 -6.03 -4.01 8.78
N GLY A 381 -5.02 -4.80 8.42
CA GLY A 381 -4.74 -5.14 7.02
C GLY A 381 -3.50 -6.00 6.93
N ALA A 382 -2.50 -5.58 6.16
CA ALA A 382 -1.24 -6.31 6.00
C ALA A 382 -0.43 -6.48 7.32
N PRO A 383 -0.22 -7.71 7.82
CA PRO A 383 0.58 -7.96 9.02
C PRO A 383 2.04 -7.53 8.89
N ASN A 384 2.56 -7.47 7.67
CA ASN A 384 3.91 -7.00 7.36
C ASN A 384 4.02 -5.48 7.13
N LEU A 385 2.91 -4.72 7.21
CA LEU A 385 2.92 -3.26 6.96
C LEU A 385 3.93 -2.51 7.84
N GLY A 386 4.08 -2.93 9.09
CA GLY A 386 5.07 -2.33 9.99
C GLY A 386 6.49 -2.38 9.44
N LEU A 387 6.87 -3.49 8.80
CA LEU A 387 8.19 -3.67 8.17
C LEU A 387 8.34 -2.80 6.92
N GLU A 388 7.26 -2.60 6.17
CA GLU A 388 7.25 -1.83 4.94
C GLU A 388 7.42 -0.32 5.18
N ILE A 389 6.75 0.23 6.20
CA ILE A 389 6.63 1.68 6.32
C ILE A 389 7.06 2.28 7.67
N GLN A 390 7.17 1.52 8.77
CA GLN A 390 7.53 2.12 10.06
C GLN A 390 9.07 2.29 10.22
N PRO A 391 9.55 3.52 10.51
CA PRO A 391 10.96 3.79 10.76
C PRO A 391 11.58 2.94 11.90
N SER A 392 10.79 2.64 12.93
CA SER A 392 11.20 1.90 14.12
C SER A 392 11.40 0.40 13.90
N LEU A 393 10.86 -0.15 12.81
CA LEU A 393 10.96 -1.57 12.45
C LEU A 393 11.93 -1.82 11.29
N ALA A 394 12.29 -0.78 10.53
CA ALA A 394 13.14 -0.87 9.33
C ALA A 394 14.66 -0.83 9.61
N GLY A 395 15.10 -1.03 10.86
CA GLY A 395 16.54 -1.13 11.18
C GLY A 395 17.37 0.13 10.86
N LEU A 396 16.74 1.31 10.82
CA LEU A 396 17.42 2.56 10.48
C LEU A 396 18.53 2.88 11.49
N PRO A 397 19.73 3.28 11.01
CA PRO A 397 20.82 3.64 11.90
C PRO A 397 20.46 4.89 12.72
N SER A 398 20.78 4.84 14.02
CA SER A 398 20.50 5.89 15.01
C SER A 398 21.14 7.25 14.67
N SER A 399 22.05 7.30 13.69
CA SER A 399 22.70 8.53 13.21
C SER A 399 21.83 9.40 12.32
N SER A 400 20.65 8.92 11.88
CA SER A 400 19.76 9.66 10.98
C SER A 400 18.97 10.78 11.66
N GLY A 401 18.96 10.86 13.00
CA GLY A 401 18.14 11.83 13.73
C GLY A 401 16.62 11.63 13.60
N ILE A 402 16.19 10.59 12.86
CA ILE A 402 14.80 10.21 12.67
C ILE A 402 14.30 9.57 13.96
N ARG A 403 13.30 10.18 14.60
CA ARG A 403 12.69 9.60 15.81
C ARG A 403 11.96 8.31 15.43
N THR A 404 12.22 7.23 16.16
CA THR A 404 11.68 5.89 15.93
C THR A 404 10.28 5.72 16.55
N TYR A 405 9.40 6.71 16.42
CA TYR A 405 8.03 6.56 16.88
C TYR A 405 7.17 5.87 15.82
N PRO A 406 6.20 5.03 16.24
CA PRO A 406 5.27 4.41 15.30
C PRO A 406 4.41 5.48 14.63
N MET A 407 4.16 5.32 13.33
CA MET A 407 3.27 6.22 12.57
C MET A 407 1.79 5.82 12.72
N PHE A 408 1.52 4.59 13.16
CA PHE A 408 0.19 4.01 13.31
C PHE A 408 0.20 2.89 14.36
N LEU A 409 -0.98 2.53 14.85
CA LEU A 409 -1.19 1.34 15.67
C LEU A 409 -1.61 0.17 14.77
N ASP A 410 -0.80 -0.88 14.73
CA ASP A 410 -1.15 -2.15 14.08
C ASP A 410 -2.14 -2.91 14.97
N ALA A 411 -3.40 -2.99 14.54
CA ALA A 411 -4.47 -3.63 15.31
C ALA A 411 -4.18 -5.11 15.60
N THR A 412 -3.38 -5.78 14.76
CA THR A 412 -3.03 -7.20 14.95
C THR A 412 -2.08 -7.44 16.12
N ARG A 413 -1.56 -6.38 16.74
CA ARG A 413 -0.66 -6.46 17.91
C ARG A 413 -1.39 -6.40 19.25
N PHE A 414 -2.70 -6.22 19.23
CA PHE A 414 -3.53 -6.02 20.41
C PHE A 414 -4.75 -6.93 20.37
N THR A 415 -5.17 -7.40 21.53
CA THR A 415 -6.57 -7.75 21.77
C THR A 415 -7.44 -6.48 21.75
N PRO A 416 -8.76 -6.59 21.56
CA PRO A 416 -9.66 -5.43 21.66
C PRO A 416 -9.51 -4.66 22.98
N ALA A 417 -9.39 -5.36 24.12
CA ALA A 417 -9.20 -4.73 25.43
C ALA A 417 -7.85 -3.97 25.54
N GLU A 418 -6.75 -4.56 25.07
CA GLU A 418 -5.44 -3.89 25.05
C GLU A 418 -5.45 -2.66 24.13
N LEU A 419 -6.09 -2.77 22.96
CA LEU A 419 -6.20 -1.66 22.01
C LEU A 419 -7.05 -0.54 22.61
N ALA A 420 -8.20 -0.85 23.23
CA ALA A 420 -9.03 0.14 23.89
C ALA A 420 -8.29 0.84 25.04
N ALA A 421 -7.50 0.10 25.83
CA ALA A 421 -6.66 0.68 26.87
C ALA A 421 -5.59 1.62 26.30
N GLU A 422 -4.94 1.25 25.19
CA GLU A 422 -3.96 2.10 24.51
C GLU A 422 -4.61 3.38 23.97
N LEU A 423 -5.78 3.27 23.33
CA LEU A 423 -6.54 4.41 22.81
C LEU A 423 -6.92 5.39 23.92
N ARG A 424 -7.41 4.91 25.08
CA ARG A 424 -7.71 5.77 26.24
C ARG A 424 -6.45 6.44 26.78
N SER A 425 -5.34 5.71 26.84
CA SER A 425 -4.06 6.24 27.31
C SER A 425 -3.52 7.34 26.37
N LEU A 426 -3.63 7.13 25.05
CA LEU A 426 -3.27 8.13 24.05
C LEU A 426 -4.23 9.32 24.07
N HIS A 427 -5.53 9.11 24.23
CA HIS A 427 -6.53 10.18 24.32
C HIS A 427 -6.25 11.12 25.52
N ALA A 428 -5.80 10.57 26.64
CA ALA A 428 -5.42 11.34 27.82
C ALA A 428 -4.11 12.16 27.66
N SER A 429 -3.31 11.93 26.61
CA SER A 429 -2.01 12.58 26.43
C SER A 429 -1.79 13.10 25.01
N HIS A 430 -1.98 14.42 24.82
CA HIS A 430 -1.69 15.09 23.56
C HIS A 430 -0.21 15.00 23.17
N GLU A 431 0.70 14.96 24.14
CA GLU A 431 2.13 14.80 23.86
C GLU A 431 2.43 13.46 23.20
N ARG A 432 1.91 12.36 23.75
CA ARG A 432 2.06 11.04 23.15
C ARG A 432 1.41 10.94 21.77
N ARG A 433 0.29 11.64 21.55
CA ARG A 433 -0.33 11.67 20.21
C ARG A 433 0.55 12.38 19.17
N ARG A 434 1.17 13.50 19.53
CA ARG A 434 2.08 14.23 18.63
C ARG A 434 3.26 13.38 18.14
N GLU A 435 3.71 12.42 18.95
CA GLU A 435 4.82 11.55 18.58
C GLU A 435 4.53 10.71 17.32
N PHE A 436 3.27 10.32 17.09
CA PHE A 436 2.84 9.58 15.88
C PHE A 436 2.97 10.38 14.58
N HIS A 437 3.07 11.71 14.68
CA HIS A 437 3.25 12.61 13.53
C HIS A 437 4.70 13.08 13.36
N SER A 438 5.61 12.65 14.25
CA SER A 438 7.01 13.10 14.24
C SER A 438 7.78 12.74 12.96
N TRP A 439 7.35 11.69 12.25
CA TRP A 439 7.91 11.30 10.95
C TRP A 439 7.79 12.38 9.88
N MET A 440 6.77 13.25 9.97
CA MET A 440 6.55 14.36 9.01
C MET A 440 7.69 15.38 9.06
N GLN A 441 8.35 15.53 10.22
CA GLN A 441 9.50 16.43 10.40
C GLN A 441 10.77 15.94 9.71
N ALA A 442 10.79 14.67 9.30
CA ALA A 442 11.89 14.09 8.55
C ALA A 442 11.69 14.24 7.03
N LEU A 443 10.56 14.79 6.56
CA LEU A 443 10.38 15.11 5.14
C LEU A 443 11.29 16.29 4.73
N PRO A 444 11.87 16.28 3.51
CA PRO A 444 11.61 15.37 2.39
C PRO A 444 12.56 14.15 2.31
N SER A 445 13.07 13.63 3.42
CA SER A 445 14.07 12.55 3.40
C SER A 445 13.57 11.31 2.65
N LYS A 446 14.34 10.90 1.65
CA LYS A 446 14.13 9.65 0.88
C LYS A 446 14.55 8.40 1.63
N GLU A 447 15.16 8.55 2.82
CA GLU A 447 15.52 7.43 3.69
C GLU A 447 14.36 6.97 4.57
N LEU A 448 13.26 7.74 4.62
CA LEU A 448 12.05 7.34 5.33
C LEU A 448 11.41 6.14 4.62
N PRO A 449 11.15 5.01 5.31
CA PRO A 449 10.54 3.83 4.71
C PRO A 449 9.20 4.12 4.04
N ILE A 450 8.37 4.98 4.65
CA ILE A 450 7.10 5.43 4.04
C ILE A 450 7.30 6.21 2.73
N VAL A 451 8.40 6.97 2.57
CA VAL A 451 8.72 7.68 1.33
C VAL A 451 9.25 6.70 0.27
N GLN A 452 10.06 5.71 0.67
CA GLN A 452 10.52 4.65 -0.22
C GLN A 452 9.36 3.79 -0.72
N TYR A 453 8.45 3.43 0.20
CA TYR A 453 7.18 2.80 -0.11
C TYR A 453 6.38 3.65 -1.09
N ALA A 454 6.20 4.94 -0.82
CA ALA A 454 5.49 5.87 -1.70
C ALA A 454 6.12 5.93 -3.11
N GLN A 455 7.44 5.96 -3.22
CA GLN A 455 8.13 5.95 -4.52
C GLN A 455 7.89 4.66 -5.28
N ARG A 456 8.04 3.51 -4.61
CA ARG A 456 7.75 2.19 -5.21
C ARG A 456 6.29 2.10 -5.66
N THR A 457 5.34 2.49 -4.81
CA THR A 457 3.92 2.48 -5.15
C THR A 457 3.61 3.43 -6.30
N MET A 458 4.22 4.61 -6.37
CA MET A 458 4.07 5.54 -7.49
C MET A 458 4.54 4.93 -8.81
N GLU A 459 5.65 4.17 -8.81
CA GLU A 459 6.13 3.46 -9.99
C GLU A 459 5.17 2.34 -10.42
N HIS A 460 4.53 1.67 -9.46
CA HIS A 460 3.62 0.54 -9.65
C HIS A 460 2.14 0.94 -9.59
N ASP A 461 1.86 2.25 -9.70
CA ASP A 461 0.56 2.83 -9.43
C ASP A 461 -0.45 2.46 -10.51
N PHE A 462 -1.40 1.61 -10.16
CA PHE A 462 -2.41 1.18 -11.12
C PHE A 462 -3.48 2.22 -11.40
N THR A 463 -3.51 3.33 -10.66
CA THR A 463 -4.52 4.39 -10.81
C THR A 463 -4.09 5.49 -11.80
N THR A 464 -2.83 5.50 -12.24
CA THR A 464 -2.31 6.52 -13.18
C THR A 464 -2.62 6.23 -14.64
N LYS A 465 -2.64 7.28 -15.46
CA LYS A 465 -2.84 7.23 -16.92
C LYS A 465 -4.08 6.43 -17.33
N GLU A 466 -5.20 6.68 -16.65
CA GLU A 466 -6.44 5.94 -16.87
C GLU A 466 -6.28 4.41 -16.67
N MET A 467 -5.38 3.98 -15.80
CA MET A 467 -5.09 2.58 -15.47
C MET A 467 -4.42 1.80 -16.61
N MET A 468 -3.80 2.50 -17.58
CA MET A 468 -3.13 1.86 -18.71
C MET A 468 -1.72 1.36 -18.38
N GLU A 469 -1.02 1.98 -17.42
CA GLU A 469 0.37 1.61 -17.08
C GLU A 469 0.51 0.13 -16.60
N PRO A 470 -0.32 -0.40 -15.69
CA PRO A 470 -0.29 -1.82 -15.32
C PRO A 470 -0.59 -2.76 -16.49
N LEU A 471 -1.50 -2.36 -17.38
CA LEU A 471 -1.85 -3.14 -18.56
C LEU A 471 -0.67 -3.17 -19.55
N CYS A 472 0.02 -2.04 -19.72
CA CYS A 472 1.28 -1.99 -20.45
C CYS A 472 2.32 -2.92 -19.83
N ARG A 473 2.45 -2.97 -18.49
CA ARG A 473 3.38 -3.89 -17.81
C ARG A 473 3.03 -5.36 -18.03
N LEU A 474 1.75 -5.73 -18.00
CA LEU A 474 1.30 -7.08 -18.36
C LEU A 474 1.70 -7.42 -19.79
N CYS A 475 1.48 -6.50 -20.74
CA CYS A 475 1.85 -6.66 -22.14
C CYS A 475 3.39 -6.75 -22.32
N GLU A 476 4.16 -5.90 -21.66
CA GLU A 476 5.63 -5.91 -21.69
C GLU A 476 6.18 -7.23 -21.13
N HIS A 477 5.65 -7.70 -19.99
CA HIS A 477 6.01 -8.97 -19.37
C HIS A 477 5.68 -10.15 -20.27
N TYR A 478 4.53 -10.11 -20.93
CA TYR A 478 4.15 -11.11 -21.92
C TYR A 478 5.16 -11.17 -23.07
N HIS A 479 5.46 -10.03 -23.68
CA HIS A 479 6.44 -9.98 -24.77
C HIS A 479 7.85 -10.38 -24.34
N GLU A 480 8.17 -10.18 -23.06
CA GLU A 480 9.47 -10.55 -22.53
C GLU A 480 9.69 -12.05 -22.43
N HIS A 481 8.68 -12.75 -21.95
CA HIS A 481 8.82 -14.13 -21.52
C HIS A 481 8.10 -15.12 -22.42
N TYR A 482 7.11 -14.66 -23.18
CA TYR A 482 6.14 -15.54 -23.84
C TYR A 482 5.91 -15.24 -25.31
N ASP A 483 6.38 -14.12 -25.87
CA ASP A 483 6.26 -13.81 -27.30
C ASP A 483 7.47 -14.30 -28.12
N TRP A 484 7.31 -15.46 -28.76
CA TRP A 484 8.34 -16.16 -29.52
C TRP A 484 7.86 -16.44 -30.95
N VAL A 485 8.78 -16.36 -31.92
CA VAL A 485 8.53 -16.73 -33.33
C VAL A 485 9.23 -18.06 -33.63
N GLY A 486 8.48 -19.03 -34.18
CA GLY A 486 8.98 -20.37 -34.55
C GLY A 486 8.01 -21.52 -34.22
N GLU A 487 8.46 -22.78 -34.39
CA GLU A 487 7.70 -23.96 -33.95
C GLU A 487 7.75 -24.12 -32.42
N ALA A 488 6.60 -24.39 -31.81
CA ALA A 488 6.49 -24.71 -30.39
C ALA A 488 7.26 -26.00 -30.05
N PRO A 489 7.89 -26.10 -28.86
CA PRO A 489 8.46 -27.35 -28.42
C PRO A 489 7.39 -28.45 -28.40
N ARG A 490 7.69 -29.61 -29.01
CA ARG A 490 6.77 -30.77 -29.12
C ARG A 490 6.38 -31.38 -27.76
N THR A 491 7.09 -31.03 -26.72
CA THR A 491 6.81 -31.36 -25.32
C THR A 491 7.44 -30.26 -24.49
N PHE A 492 6.64 -29.56 -23.68
CA PHE A 492 7.20 -29.01 -22.44
C PHE A 492 7.65 -30.21 -21.60
N PRO A 493 8.77 -30.13 -20.85
CA PRO A 493 9.12 -31.20 -19.95
C PRO A 493 7.86 -31.55 -19.15
N ALA A 494 7.44 -32.82 -19.22
CA ALA A 494 6.44 -33.29 -18.28
C ALA A 494 6.95 -32.96 -16.89
N LEU A 495 6.04 -32.66 -15.95
CA LEU A 495 6.36 -32.59 -14.54
C LEU A 495 7.25 -33.79 -14.23
N SER A 496 8.56 -33.57 -14.06
CA SER A 496 9.34 -34.58 -13.39
C SER A 496 8.71 -34.62 -12.01
N GLU A 497 8.21 -35.79 -11.62
CA GLU A 497 7.84 -36.10 -10.25
C GLU A 497 9.10 -35.89 -9.40
N ALA A 498 9.40 -34.63 -9.09
CA ALA A 498 10.47 -34.25 -8.21
C ALA A 498 9.83 -34.17 -6.84
N SER A 499 10.22 -35.12 -5.98
CA SER A 499 9.81 -35.35 -4.60
C SER A 499 8.54 -36.19 -4.36
N ALA A 500 8.62 -37.46 -4.77
CA ALA A 500 8.03 -38.56 -4.00
C ALA A 500 9.11 -39.60 -3.70
N GLU A 501 10.07 -39.22 -2.85
CA GLU A 501 10.87 -40.14 -2.01
C GLU A 501 11.04 -39.52 -0.63
#